data_AF-A0A4R4VDD1-F1
#
_entry.id   AF-A0A4R4VDD1-F1
#
_cell.length_a   1.000
_cell.length_b   1.000
_cell.length_c   1.000
_cell.angle_alpha   90.00
_cell.angle_beta   90.00
_cell.angle_gamma   90.00
#
_symmetry.space_group_name_H-M   'P 1'
#
loop_
_entity.id
_entity.type
_entity.pdbx_description
1 polymer ?
#
loop_
_entity_poly.entity_id
_entity_poly.type
_entity_poly.pdbx_seq_one_letter_code
_entity_poly.pdbx_strand_id
1 'polypeptide(L)'
;MAATAAGMLALAATPSPAAALATPPSPSSVLVCLPDTPVCQEVRGAPGDYRLWFRINNAPAPIGLSFTVNGSPASGSVSTQVVGEALEGEFRPVTPLVSGDEACLSYAGGSGEHCAVAP
;
A
#
# COMPACT_ATOMS: atom_id res chain seq x y z
N MET A 1 -58.47 43.92 -32.06
CA MET A 1 -57.93 42.83 -31.21
C MET A 1 -56.49 42.62 -31.66
N ALA A 2 -55.53 43.25 -30.98
CA ALA A 2 -54.65 42.65 -29.95
C ALA A 2 -53.58 41.70 -30.58
N ALA A 3 -52.28 41.73 -30.29
CA ALA A 3 -51.45 42.54 -29.42
C ALA A 3 -49.97 42.41 -29.86
N THR A 4 -49.17 43.37 -29.37
CA THR A 4 -47.70 43.48 -29.26
C THR A 4 -46.87 42.20 -29.00
N ALA A 5 -45.60 42.19 -29.43
CA ALA A 5 -44.45 41.95 -28.52
C ALA A 5 -43.10 42.23 -29.20
N ALA A 6 -42.32 43.15 -28.62
CA ALA A 6 -40.88 43.25 -28.78
C ALA A 6 -40.19 42.20 -27.90
N GLY A 7 -39.08 41.60 -28.37
CA GLY A 7 -38.31 40.62 -27.61
C GLY A 7 -36.82 40.85 -27.77
N MET A 8 -36.24 41.49 -26.77
CA MET A 8 -34.81 41.73 -26.55
C MET A 8 -34.05 40.43 -26.21
N LEU A 9 -32.75 40.43 -26.54
CA LEU A 9 -31.60 39.88 -25.79
C LEU A 9 -31.73 38.50 -25.12
N ALA A 10 -30.81 37.58 -25.46
CA ALA A 10 -29.69 37.25 -24.55
C ALA A 10 -28.77 36.18 -25.15
N LEU A 11 -27.50 36.53 -25.32
CA LEU A 11 -26.39 35.58 -25.29
C LEU A 11 -26.31 34.98 -23.88
N ALA A 12 -26.34 33.66 -23.78
CA ALA A 12 -25.79 32.95 -22.63
C ALA A 12 -25.19 31.62 -23.12
N ALA A 13 -23.95 31.68 -23.62
CA ALA A 13 -23.13 30.50 -23.80
C ALA A 13 -22.50 30.15 -22.44
N THR A 14 -22.97 29.08 -21.82
CA THR A 14 -22.33 28.44 -20.67
C THR A 14 -21.57 27.21 -21.14
N PRO A 15 -20.23 27.17 -21.03
CA PRO A 15 -19.52 25.91 -21.06
C PRO A 15 -18.80 25.61 -19.73
N SER A 16 -19.12 24.40 -19.26
CA SER A 16 -18.25 23.43 -18.59
C SER A 16 -17.70 23.72 -17.19
N PRO A 17 -18.12 22.96 -16.16
CA PRO A 17 -17.29 22.76 -14.99
C PRO A 17 -16.08 21.89 -15.40
N ALA A 18 -14.88 22.45 -15.24
CA ALA A 18 -13.64 21.69 -15.30
C ALA A 18 -13.68 20.62 -14.19
N ALA A 19 -13.74 19.35 -14.58
CA ALA A 19 -13.54 18.24 -13.67
C ALA A 19 -12.11 18.36 -13.11
N ALA A 20 -12.00 18.85 -11.88
CA ALA A 20 -10.76 18.83 -11.13
C ALA A 20 -10.36 17.35 -10.97
N LEU A 21 -9.37 16.93 -11.75
CA LEU A 21 -8.66 15.67 -11.54
C LEU A 21 -8.02 15.76 -10.16
N ALA A 22 -8.68 15.15 -9.17
CA ALA A 22 -8.06 14.84 -7.89
C ALA A 22 -6.87 13.92 -8.20
N THR A 23 -5.67 14.50 -8.24
CA THR A 23 -4.44 13.73 -8.27
C THR A 23 -4.40 12.97 -6.94
N PRO A 24 -4.46 11.63 -6.92
CA PRO A 24 -4.31 10.91 -5.67
C PRO A 24 -2.96 11.30 -5.07
N PRO A 25 -2.87 11.55 -3.75
CA PRO A 25 -1.58 11.78 -3.13
C PRO A 25 -0.70 10.57 -3.42
N SER A 26 0.39 10.77 -4.16
CA SER A 26 1.43 9.75 -4.27
C SER A 26 2.03 9.57 -2.88
N PRO A 27 1.94 8.39 -2.24
CA PRO A 27 2.63 8.17 -0.98
C PRO A 27 4.13 7.99 -1.29
N SER A 28 4.84 9.10 -1.44
CA SER A 28 6.29 9.11 -1.26
C SER A 28 6.56 9.50 0.19
N SER A 29 6.61 8.51 1.08
CA SER A 29 6.86 8.77 2.49
C SER A 29 7.72 7.66 3.08
N VAL A 30 9.00 7.99 3.26
CA VAL A 30 10.00 7.30 4.08
C VAL A 30 9.34 6.36 5.09
N LEU A 31 9.56 5.06 4.93
CA LEU A 31 8.97 4.04 5.81
C LEU A 31 9.64 4.09 7.19
N VAL A 32 9.26 5.08 7.99
CA VAL A 32 9.58 5.15 9.40
C VAL A 32 8.61 4.20 10.08
N CYS A 33 9.11 3.13 10.68
CA CYS A 33 8.39 2.41 11.71
C CYS A 33 7.80 3.44 12.68
N LEU A 34 6.48 3.68 12.65
CA LEU A 34 5.89 4.54 13.66
C LEU A 34 6.16 3.85 15.01
N PRO A 35 6.57 4.59 16.05
CA PRO A 35 6.96 4.00 17.33
C PRO A 35 5.82 3.19 17.99
N ASP A 36 4.57 3.51 17.66
CA ASP A 36 3.36 2.80 18.12
C ASP A 36 2.99 1.57 17.28
N THR A 37 3.66 1.33 16.15
CA THR A 37 3.43 0.12 15.35
C THR A 37 4.46 -0.96 15.70
N PRO A 38 4.04 -2.09 16.30
CA PRO A 38 4.98 -3.16 16.68
C PRO A 38 5.62 -3.82 15.45
N VAL A 39 5.01 -3.66 14.27
CA VAL A 39 5.50 -4.18 13.00
C VAL A 39 5.47 -3.11 11.94
N CYS A 40 6.50 -3.10 11.11
CA CYS A 40 6.64 -2.25 9.94
C CYS A 40 6.94 -3.12 8.75
N GLN A 41 6.37 -2.78 7.61
CA GLN A 41 6.48 -3.58 6.40
C GLN A 41 6.46 -2.70 5.16
N GLU A 42 7.20 -3.12 4.14
CA GLU A 42 7.32 -2.40 2.88
C GLU A 42 7.67 -3.37 1.76
N VAL A 43 7.11 -3.15 0.57
CA VAL A 43 7.60 -3.82 -0.63
C VAL A 43 8.72 -3.00 -1.24
N ARG A 44 9.93 -3.56 -1.26
CA ARG A 44 11.15 -2.94 -1.80
C ARG A 44 11.61 -3.68 -3.04
N GLY A 45 12.49 -3.03 -3.81
CA GLY A 45 13.10 -3.60 -5.02
C GLY A 45 12.54 -2.97 -6.29
N ALA A 46 12.56 -3.75 -7.37
CA ALA A 46 12.09 -3.33 -8.68
C ALA A 46 11.06 -4.34 -9.23
N PRO A 47 10.23 -3.97 -10.22
CA PRO A 47 9.30 -4.90 -10.85
C PRO A 47 9.99 -6.20 -11.27
N GLY A 48 9.45 -7.34 -10.82
CA GLY A 48 10.02 -8.68 -11.05
C GLY A 48 11.07 -9.14 -10.01
N ASP A 49 11.51 -8.27 -9.11
CA ASP A 49 12.33 -8.61 -7.93
C ASP A 49 11.83 -7.89 -6.67
N TYR A 50 10.54 -7.57 -6.62
CA TYR A 50 9.92 -6.99 -5.44
C TYR A 50 9.93 -7.98 -4.26
N ARG A 51 10.21 -7.46 -3.08
CA ARG A 51 10.40 -8.24 -1.84
C ARG A 51 9.70 -7.53 -0.69
N LEU A 52 9.10 -8.30 0.21
CA LEU A 52 8.52 -7.74 1.42
C LEU A 52 9.61 -7.64 2.48
N TRP A 53 10.04 -6.43 2.78
CA TRP A 53 10.85 -6.13 3.96
C TRP A 53 9.95 -5.94 5.16
N PHE A 54 10.38 -6.42 6.33
CA PHE A 54 9.66 -6.23 7.58
C PHE A 54 10.60 -6.04 8.77
N ARG A 55 10.06 -5.37 9.80
CA ARG A 55 10.67 -5.25 11.13
C ARG A 55 9.62 -5.47 12.20
N ILE A 56 9.88 -6.35 13.14
CA ILE A 56 9.02 -6.67 14.28
C ILE A 56 9.78 -6.27 15.55
N ASN A 57 9.31 -5.26 16.27
CA ASN A 57 9.90 -4.85 17.55
C ASN A 57 9.43 -5.81 18.66
N ASN A 58 10.34 -6.22 19.55
CA ASN A 58 10.06 -7.17 20.64
C ASN A 58 9.48 -8.51 20.14
N ALA A 59 10.03 -9.04 19.05
CA ALA A 59 9.60 -10.29 18.45
C ALA A 59 9.77 -11.48 19.43
N PRO A 60 8.74 -12.31 19.66
CA PRO A 60 8.88 -13.52 20.47
C PRO A 60 9.84 -14.51 19.79
N ALA A 61 10.75 -15.11 20.55
CA ALA A 61 11.69 -16.11 20.04
C ALA A 61 11.38 -17.50 20.66
N PRO A 62 11.17 -18.56 19.87
CA PRO A 62 11.19 -18.62 18.39
C PRO A 62 9.95 -17.98 17.76
N ILE A 63 10.13 -17.32 16.60
CA ILE A 63 9.03 -16.74 15.83
C ILE A 63 8.61 -17.67 14.70
N GLY A 64 7.31 -17.86 14.50
CA GLY A 64 6.76 -18.46 13.29
C GLY A 64 6.27 -17.36 12.36
N LEU A 65 6.77 -17.30 11.13
CA LEU A 65 6.37 -16.32 10.11
C LEU A 65 5.53 -17.01 9.03
N SER A 66 4.46 -16.35 8.61
CA SER A 66 3.58 -16.77 7.52
C SER A 66 3.36 -15.59 6.57
N PHE A 67 3.26 -15.87 5.28
CA PHE A 67 3.14 -14.85 4.25
C PHE A 67 1.97 -15.15 3.32
N THR A 68 1.29 -14.10 2.88
CA THR A 68 0.26 -14.17 1.83
C THR A 68 0.56 -13.13 0.75
N VAL A 69 0.13 -13.42 -0.47
CA VAL A 69 0.12 -12.48 -1.59
C VAL A 69 -1.30 -12.46 -2.15
N ASN A 70 -1.92 -11.29 -2.18
CA ASN A 70 -3.33 -11.10 -2.57
C ASN A 70 -4.28 -12.07 -1.82
N GLY A 71 -4.06 -12.23 -0.52
CA GLY A 71 -4.83 -13.11 0.36
C GLY A 71 -4.57 -14.61 0.21
N SER A 72 -3.69 -15.02 -0.71
CA SER A 72 -3.32 -16.44 -0.91
C SER A 72 -2.00 -16.77 -0.20
N PRO A 73 -1.87 -17.92 0.48
CA PRO A 73 -0.61 -18.33 1.08
C PRO A 73 0.54 -18.34 0.07
N ALA A 74 1.63 -17.66 0.42
CA ALA A 74 2.79 -17.53 -0.45
C ALA A 74 4.00 -18.26 0.15
N SER A 75 4.65 -19.08 -0.68
CA SER A 75 5.93 -19.69 -0.35
C SER A 75 7.07 -18.86 -0.95
N GLY A 76 8.27 -19.02 -0.39
CA GLY A 76 9.42 -18.23 -0.78
C GLY A 76 10.62 -18.47 0.12
N SER A 77 11.66 -17.67 -0.08
CA SER A 77 12.78 -17.58 0.85
C SER A 77 12.52 -16.45 1.84
N VAL A 78 12.81 -16.70 3.12
CA VAL A 78 12.88 -15.67 4.14
C VAL A 78 14.31 -15.58 4.64
N SER A 79 14.80 -14.36 4.82
CA SER A 79 16.03 -14.08 5.56
C SER A 79 15.69 -13.19 6.74
N THR A 80 16.22 -13.51 7.92
CA THR A 80 15.99 -12.72 9.13
C THR A 80 17.29 -12.48 9.87
N GLN A 81 17.32 -11.37 10.60
CA GLN A 81 18.40 -10.98 11.49
C GLN A 81 17.83 -10.26 12.71
N VAL A 82 18.49 -10.42 13.86
CA VAL A 82 18.13 -9.70 15.08
C VAL A 82 18.95 -8.41 15.14
N VAL A 83 18.26 -7.27 15.28
CA VAL A 83 18.85 -5.93 15.37
C VAL A 83 18.36 -5.28 16.66
N GLY A 84 19.18 -5.34 17.71
CA GLY A 84 18.76 -4.95 19.06
C GLY A 84 17.64 -5.87 19.57
N GLU A 85 16.51 -5.29 19.95
CA GLU A 85 15.30 -6.02 20.37
C GLU A 85 14.31 -6.27 19.22
N ALA A 86 14.68 -5.89 17.99
CA ALA A 86 13.85 -6.08 16.81
C ALA A 86 14.33 -7.26 15.97
N LEU A 87 13.40 -7.95 15.34
CA LEU A 87 13.67 -8.88 14.25
C LEU A 87 13.42 -8.16 12.93
N GLU A 88 14.43 -8.06 12.10
CA GLU A 88 14.31 -7.57 10.72
C GLU A 88 14.38 -8.75 9.76
N GLY A 89 13.66 -8.65 8.65
CA GLY A 89 13.72 -9.69 7.63
C GLY A 89 13.22 -9.25 6.27
N GLU A 90 13.48 -10.11 5.31
CA GLU A 90 13.05 -9.95 3.94
C GLU A 90 12.48 -11.28 3.44
N PHE A 91 11.25 -11.20 2.92
CA PHE A 91 10.58 -12.30 2.26
C PHE A 91 10.60 -12.07 0.74
N ARG A 92 11.11 -13.06 0.03
CA ARG A 92 11.12 -13.12 -1.44
C ARG A 92 10.24 -14.30 -1.88
N PRO A 93 9.02 -14.03 -2.39
CA PRO A 93 8.13 -15.09 -2.85
C PRO A 93 8.70 -15.82 -4.07
N VAL A 94 8.33 -17.10 -4.25
CA VAL A 94 8.72 -17.88 -5.43
C VAL A 94 8.11 -17.28 -6.70
N THR A 95 6.83 -16.89 -6.62
CA THR A 95 6.17 -16.11 -7.66
C THR A 95 6.55 -14.63 -7.47
N PRO A 96 7.20 -14.00 -8.46
CA PRO A 96 7.57 -12.58 -8.35
C PRO A 96 6.34 -11.70 -8.16
N LEU A 97 6.42 -10.74 -7.23
CA LEU A 97 5.37 -9.73 -7.07
C LEU A 97 5.40 -8.77 -8.27
N VAL A 98 4.22 -8.32 -8.69
CA VAL A 98 4.03 -7.25 -9.67
C VAL A 98 3.40 -6.03 -9.02
N SER A 99 3.52 -4.86 -9.66
CA SER A 99 2.91 -3.62 -9.17
C SER A 99 1.40 -3.80 -8.90
N GLY A 100 0.96 -3.38 -7.72
CA GLY A 100 -0.40 -3.55 -7.23
C GLY A 100 -0.66 -4.83 -6.43
N ASP A 101 0.27 -5.79 -6.39
CA ASP A 101 0.15 -6.95 -5.51
C ASP A 101 0.27 -6.53 -4.04
N GLU A 102 -0.60 -7.07 -3.19
CA GLU A 102 -0.53 -6.92 -1.75
C GLU A 102 0.20 -8.11 -1.13
N ALA A 103 1.33 -7.86 -0.46
CA ALA A 103 2.05 -8.86 0.30
C ALA A 103 1.83 -8.63 1.80
N CYS A 104 1.33 -9.65 2.50
CA CYS A 104 1.10 -9.60 3.93
C CYS A 104 1.99 -10.56 4.71
N LEU A 105 2.36 -10.13 5.91
CA LEU A 105 3.05 -10.91 6.92
C LEU A 105 2.13 -11.16 8.11
N SER A 106 2.12 -12.38 8.62
CA SER A 106 1.58 -12.74 9.92
C SER A 106 2.64 -13.49 10.72
N TYR A 107 2.59 -13.41 12.04
CA TYR A 107 3.52 -14.14 12.89
C TYR A 107 2.90 -14.67 14.17
N ALA A 108 3.42 -15.79 14.67
CA ALA A 108 2.95 -16.43 15.89
C ALA A 108 3.14 -15.51 17.10
N GLY A 109 2.07 -15.27 17.85
CA GLY A 109 2.05 -14.33 18.99
C GLY A 109 1.80 -12.87 18.59
N GLY A 110 1.77 -12.56 17.29
CA GLY A 110 1.37 -11.26 16.75
C GLY A 110 -0.14 -11.12 16.58
N SER A 111 -0.62 -9.88 16.51
CA SER A 111 -2.02 -9.58 16.22
C SER A 111 -2.20 -9.15 14.76
N GLY A 112 -2.97 -9.92 14.00
CA GLY A 112 -3.41 -9.56 12.64
C GLY A 112 -2.35 -9.75 11.56
N GLU A 113 -2.74 -9.37 10.33
CA GLU A 113 -1.86 -9.35 9.17
C GLU A 113 -1.28 -7.94 8.95
N HIS A 114 -0.02 -7.89 8.54
CA HIS A 114 0.71 -6.66 8.26
C HIS A 114 1.04 -6.62 6.77
N CYS A 115 0.30 -5.80 6.02
CA CYS A 115 0.33 -5.79 4.55
C CYS A 115 1.07 -4.57 3.99
N ALA A 116 1.71 -4.75 2.84
CA ALA A 116 2.25 -3.68 1.99
C ALA A 116 1.95 -3.99 0.52
N VAL A 117 1.75 -2.93 -0.27
CA VAL A 117 1.43 -3.03 -1.70
C VAL A 117 2.69 -2.74 -2.52
N ALA A 118 2.93 -3.56 -3.53
CA ALA A 118 4.01 -3.36 -4.50
C ALA A 118 3.76 -2.08 -5.33
N PRO A 119 4.75 -1.17 -5.43
CA PRO A 119 4.58 0.11 -6.13
C PRO A 119 4.49 -0.03 -7.65
#